data_AF-A0A6V7XRV6-F1
#
_entry.id   AF-A0A6V7XRV6-F1
#
_cell.length_a   1.000
_cell.length_b   1.000
_cell.length_c   1.000
_cell.angle_alpha   90.00
_cell.angle_beta   90.00
_cell.angle_gamma   90.00
#
_symmetry.space_group_name_H-M   'P 1'
#
loop_
_entity.id
_entity.type
_entity.pdbx_description
1 polymer ?
#
loop_
_entity_poly.entity_id
_entity_poly.type
_entity_poly.pdbx_seq_one_letter_code
_entity_poly.pdbx_strand_id
1 'polypeptide(L)'
;SRPEINSLWSDPNMWLQDSFVFIYLKFLSYRSNLNVVVVSPQFAVVDYHFGQGVEPPNIFDCCFNYNQDYDILLIPIIFPGHFGLVVFDRSDRANLSCIFVDSLPSVNRLTDVSCGVFDQRRVDLIKRCICDLTPGLFIDNINIQVLPRSQFTEQRDGINCGFYVCLYSELFFV
;
A
#
# COMPACT_ATOMS: atom_id res chain seq x y z
N SER A 1 -10.15 22.49 -1.93
CA SER A 1 -9.19 23.08 -2.87
C SER A 1 -8.17 22.00 -3.22
N ARG A 2 -7.86 21.77 -4.50
CA ARG A 2 -6.71 20.91 -4.85
C ARG A 2 -5.47 21.66 -4.39
N PRO A 3 -4.61 21.09 -3.53
CA PRO A 3 -3.34 21.72 -3.27
C PRO A 3 -2.56 21.71 -4.57
N GLU A 4 -2.11 22.88 -4.96
CA GLU A 4 -1.26 23.04 -6.12
C GLU A 4 0.07 22.33 -5.85
N ILE A 5 0.69 21.73 -6.86
CA ILE A 5 2.06 21.17 -6.77
C ILE A 5 3.01 22.11 -6.01
N ASN A 6 2.82 23.42 -6.17
CA ASN A 6 3.55 24.49 -5.47
C ASN A 6 3.54 24.35 -3.95
N SER A 7 2.42 23.93 -3.36
CA SER A 7 2.28 23.79 -1.91
C SER A 7 3.16 22.67 -1.33
N LEU A 8 3.42 21.61 -2.11
CA LEU A 8 4.34 20.55 -1.71
C LEU A 8 5.78 21.05 -1.56
N TRP A 9 6.17 22.02 -2.38
CA TRP A 9 7.52 22.60 -2.37
C TRP A 9 7.69 23.71 -1.32
N SER A 10 6.61 24.38 -0.95
CA SER A 10 6.65 25.56 -0.08
C SER A 10 6.31 25.27 1.39
N ASP A 11 5.57 24.20 1.67
CA ASP A 11 5.17 23.84 3.03
C ASP A 11 5.76 22.48 3.45
N PRO A 12 6.82 22.48 4.29
CA PRO A 12 7.42 21.23 4.78
C PRO A 12 6.49 20.44 5.71
N ASN A 13 5.36 21.03 6.13
CA ASN A 13 4.37 20.36 6.97
C ASN A 13 3.19 19.76 6.17
N MET A 14 3.24 19.86 4.85
CA MET A 14 2.15 19.39 4.00
C MET A 14 2.09 17.87 3.94
N TRP A 15 0.88 17.33 4.11
CA TRP A 15 0.62 15.92 3.90
C TRP A 15 0.65 15.57 2.41
N LEU A 16 1.36 14.49 2.08
CA LEU A 16 1.33 13.99 0.71
C LEU A 16 -0.10 13.53 0.35
N GLN A 17 -0.59 13.92 -0.82
CA GLN A 17 -1.86 13.39 -1.30
C GLN A 17 -1.70 11.96 -1.83
N ASP A 18 -2.79 11.20 -1.79
CA ASP A 18 -2.88 9.86 -2.37
C ASP A 18 -2.44 9.80 -3.83
N SER A 19 -2.82 10.81 -4.63
CA SER A 19 -2.42 10.92 -6.03
C SER A 19 -0.90 11.05 -6.23
N PHE A 20 -0.20 11.74 -5.33
CA PHE A 20 1.27 11.84 -5.38
C PHE A 20 1.93 10.52 -4.98
N VAL A 21 1.45 9.86 -3.92
CA VAL A 21 1.92 8.50 -3.57
C VAL A 21 1.76 7.60 -4.79
N PHE A 22 0.57 7.57 -5.40
CA PHE A 22 0.28 6.70 -6.52
C PHE A 22 1.16 7.00 -7.74
N ILE A 23 1.33 8.27 -8.12
CA ILE A 23 2.19 8.66 -9.24
C ILE A 23 3.65 8.27 -8.96
N TYR A 24 4.13 8.43 -7.73
CA TYR A 24 5.49 8.02 -7.37
C TYR A 24 5.70 6.51 -7.51
N LEU A 25 4.78 5.70 -6.99
CA LEU A 25 4.86 4.25 -7.10
C LEU A 25 4.80 3.79 -8.57
N LYS A 26 3.98 4.44 -9.41
CA LYS A 26 3.98 4.20 -10.87
C LYS A 26 5.30 4.58 -11.53
N PHE A 27 5.92 5.68 -11.09
CA PHE A 27 7.24 6.06 -11.58
C PHE A 27 8.29 5.01 -11.22
N LEU A 28 8.27 4.48 -9.99
CA LEU A 28 9.15 3.39 -9.60
C LEU A 28 8.91 2.11 -10.40
N SER A 29 7.64 1.76 -10.67
CA SER A 29 7.34 0.59 -11.50
C SER A 29 7.90 0.69 -12.91
N TYR A 30 7.99 1.90 -13.48
CA TYR A 30 8.65 2.14 -14.77
C TYR A 30 10.17 2.11 -14.72
N ARG A 31 10.77 2.41 -13.56
CA ARG A 31 12.23 2.49 -13.39
C ARG A 31 12.85 1.17 -12.93
N SER A 32 12.04 0.28 -12.38
CA SER A 32 12.46 -1.04 -11.90
C SER A 32 12.83 -1.96 -13.05
N ASN A 33 13.78 -2.88 -12.80
CA ASN A 33 14.07 -4.01 -13.69
C ASN A 33 13.11 -5.20 -13.44
N LEU A 34 12.24 -5.09 -12.44
CA LEU A 34 11.21 -6.08 -12.11
C LEU A 34 9.88 -5.70 -12.78
N ASN A 35 9.02 -6.69 -13.00
CA ASN A 35 7.64 -6.47 -13.39
C ASN A 35 6.83 -6.05 -12.16
N VAL A 36 6.66 -4.75 -11.97
CA VAL A 36 5.98 -4.19 -10.79
C VAL A 36 4.56 -3.75 -11.13
N VAL A 37 3.59 -4.22 -10.35
CA VAL A 37 2.18 -3.81 -10.39
C VAL A 37 1.91 -2.87 -9.23
N VAL A 38 1.17 -1.79 -9.48
CA VAL A 38 0.82 -0.80 -8.45
C VAL A 38 -0.69 -0.68 -8.36
N VAL A 39 -1.25 -0.90 -7.17
CA VAL A 39 -2.67 -0.70 -6.88
C VAL A 39 -2.92 0.77 -6.56
N SER A 40 -4.02 1.30 -7.08
CA SER A 40 -4.51 2.64 -6.75
C SER A 40 -4.87 2.71 -5.26
N PRO A 41 -4.43 3.74 -4.53
CA PRO A 41 -4.83 3.94 -3.14
C PRO A 41 -6.35 3.97 -2.94
N GLN A 42 -7.11 4.37 -3.97
CA GLN A 42 -8.58 4.41 -3.99
C GLN A 42 -9.23 3.03 -3.83
N PHE A 43 -8.56 1.97 -4.27
CA PHE A 43 -9.01 0.59 -4.04
C PHE A 43 -8.91 0.22 -2.55
N ALA A 44 -7.84 0.67 -1.89
CA ALA A 44 -7.53 0.35 -0.50
C ALA A 44 -8.19 1.31 0.52
N VAL A 45 -9.12 2.18 0.11
CA VAL A 45 -9.92 3.01 1.02
C VAL A 45 -11.03 2.18 1.65
N VAL A 46 -10.65 1.32 2.58
CA VAL A 46 -11.53 0.36 3.28
C VAL A 46 -12.69 1.08 3.97
N ASP A 47 -12.42 2.24 4.57
CA ASP A 47 -13.42 3.01 5.31
C ASP A 47 -14.56 3.52 4.44
N TYR A 48 -14.26 3.86 3.20
CA TYR A 48 -15.23 4.30 2.22
C TYR A 48 -16.10 3.14 1.74
N HIS A 49 -15.49 2.01 1.38
CA HIS A 49 -16.21 0.85 0.84
C HIS A 49 -17.12 0.20 1.90
N PHE A 50 -16.55 -0.18 3.05
CA PHE A 50 -17.31 -0.94 4.04
C PHE A 50 -18.15 -0.07 4.98
N GLY A 51 -17.73 1.17 5.26
CA GLY A 51 -18.49 2.09 6.09
C GLY A 51 -19.77 2.60 5.43
N GLN A 52 -19.81 2.60 4.08
CA GLN A 52 -20.95 3.09 3.29
C GLN A 52 -21.71 1.97 2.55
N GLY A 53 -21.29 0.70 2.70
CA GLY A 53 -21.90 -0.42 1.97
C GLY A 53 -21.69 -0.37 0.46
N VAL A 54 -20.59 0.25 0.03
CA VAL A 54 -20.17 0.37 -1.36
C VAL A 54 -19.23 -0.79 -1.67
N GLU A 55 -19.52 -1.54 -2.74
CA GLU A 55 -18.61 -2.57 -3.22
C GLU A 55 -17.30 -1.93 -3.71
N PRO A 56 -16.13 -2.51 -3.40
CA PRO A 56 -14.87 -2.02 -3.94
C PRO A 56 -14.89 -2.08 -5.47
N PRO A 57 -14.25 -1.13 -6.16
CA PRO A 57 -14.17 -1.13 -7.61
C PRO A 57 -13.44 -2.38 -8.11
N ASN A 58 -13.64 -2.70 -9.39
CA ASN A 58 -12.89 -3.80 -10.01
C ASN A 58 -11.38 -3.53 -9.90
N ILE A 59 -10.64 -4.49 -9.34
CA ILE A 59 -9.19 -4.33 -9.10
C ILE A 59 -8.40 -4.13 -10.40
N PHE A 60 -8.84 -4.73 -11.50
CA PHE A 60 -8.17 -4.59 -12.79
C PHE A 60 -8.26 -3.16 -13.34
N ASP A 61 -9.33 -2.43 -13.01
CA ASP A 61 -9.48 -0.99 -13.34
C ASP A 61 -8.67 -0.10 -12.38
N CYS A 62 -8.26 -0.65 -11.24
CA CYS A 62 -7.58 0.07 -10.17
C CYS A 62 -6.10 -0.28 -10.07
N CYS A 63 -5.54 -1.01 -11.02
CA CYS A 63 -4.12 -1.38 -11.02
C CYS A 63 -3.40 -0.78 -12.22
N PHE A 64 -2.12 -0.53 -12.03
CA PHE A 64 -1.24 -0.02 -13.05
C PHE A 64 -0.17 -1.07 -13.39
N ASN A 65 0.15 -1.18 -14.68
CA ASN A 65 1.17 -2.09 -15.21
C ASN A 65 0.90 -3.58 -14.92
N TYR A 66 -0.38 -3.96 -14.85
CA TYR A 66 -0.74 -5.34 -14.58
C TYR A 66 -0.35 -6.28 -15.72
N ASN A 67 0.38 -7.33 -15.33
CA ASN A 67 0.65 -8.53 -16.10
C ASN A 67 0.59 -9.72 -15.14
N GLN A 68 0.16 -10.90 -15.59
CA GLN A 68 0.04 -12.10 -14.74
C GLN A 68 1.39 -12.61 -14.22
N ASP A 69 2.47 -12.34 -14.96
CA ASP A 69 3.86 -12.68 -14.61
C ASP A 69 4.59 -11.52 -13.91
N TYR A 70 3.89 -10.77 -13.05
CA TYR A 70 4.52 -9.75 -12.24
C TYR A 70 5.38 -10.36 -11.11
N ASP A 71 6.40 -9.60 -10.69
CA ASP A 71 7.32 -9.97 -9.61
C ASP A 71 6.89 -9.35 -8.27
N ILE A 72 6.52 -8.06 -8.30
CA ILE A 72 6.16 -7.29 -7.11
C ILE A 72 4.79 -6.63 -7.30
N LEU A 73 3.95 -6.69 -6.27
CA LEU A 73 2.70 -5.94 -6.17
C LEU A 73 2.79 -4.96 -5.00
N LEU A 74 2.60 -3.68 -5.31
CA LEU A 74 2.56 -2.59 -4.33
C LEU A 74 1.12 -2.16 -4.08
N ILE A 75 0.70 -2.20 -2.81
CA ILE A 75 -0.65 -1.82 -2.39
C ILE A 75 -0.54 -0.71 -1.33
N PRO A 76 -0.57 0.57 -1.73
CA PRO A 76 -0.64 1.67 -0.77
C PRO A 76 -1.97 1.63 -0.02
N ILE A 77 -1.92 1.68 1.30
CA ILE A 77 -3.09 1.63 2.18
C ILE A 77 -3.32 3.01 2.78
N ILE A 78 -4.56 3.49 2.72
CA ILE A 78 -4.98 4.74 3.34
C ILE A 78 -5.76 4.43 4.61
N PHE A 79 -5.27 4.96 5.73
CA PHE A 79 -5.99 5.01 7.00
C PHE A 79 -6.44 6.46 7.26
N PRO A 80 -7.43 6.68 8.16
CA PRO A 80 -7.75 8.02 8.64
C PRO A 80 -6.49 8.71 9.18
N GLY A 81 -5.98 9.69 8.44
CA GLY A 81 -4.77 10.42 8.81
C GLY A 81 -3.49 9.56 8.81
N HIS A 82 -3.36 8.55 7.95
CA HIS A 82 -2.07 7.83 7.82
C HIS A 82 -1.96 7.04 6.50
N PHE A 83 -0.73 6.83 6.03
CA PHE A 83 -0.42 5.95 4.90
C PHE A 83 0.41 4.75 5.36
N GLY A 84 0.13 3.58 4.81
CA GLY A 84 1.00 2.41 4.92
C GLY A 84 1.19 1.74 3.56
N LEU A 85 2.03 0.72 3.49
CA LEU A 85 2.31 0.00 2.26
C LEU A 85 2.27 -1.51 2.52
N VAL A 86 1.47 -2.23 1.74
CA VAL A 86 1.63 -3.68 1.59
C VAL A 86 2.45 -3.96 0.35
N VAL A 87 3.45 -4.83 0.50
CA VAL A 87 4.29 -5.32 -0.59
C VAL A 87 4.11 -6.83 -0.65
N PHE A 88 3.63 -7.32 -1.78
CA PHE A 88 3.60 -8.74 -2.09
C PHE A 88 4.69 -9.05 -3.11
N ASP A 89 5.70 -9.78 -2.66
CA ASP A 89 6.83 -10.22 -3.45
C ASP A 89 6.66 -11.69 -3.80
N ARG A 90 6.63 -11.96 -5.10
CA ARG A 90 6.52 -13.30 -5.69
C ARG A 90 7.62 -13.57 -6.71
N SER A 91 8.69 -12.77 -6.68
CA SER A 91 9.87 -12.95 -7.52
C SER A 91 10.49 -14.34 -7.32
N ASP A 92 10.50 -14.83 -6.07
CA ASP A 92 10.70 -16.25 -5.75
C ASP A 92 9.33 -16.96 -5.60
N ARG A 93 8.93 -17.70 -6.64
CA ARG A 93 7.66 -18.45 -6.65
C ARG A 93 7.59 -19.55 -5.58
N ALA A 94 8.73 -19.99 -5.03
CA ALA A 94 8.76 -20.97 -3.95
C ALA A 94 8.63 -20.33 -2.57
N ASN A 95 9.01 -19.05 -2.43
CA ASN A 95 9.03 -18.30 -1.18
C ASN A 95 8.29 -16.97 -1.34
N LEU A 96 6.97 -17.05 -1.42
CA LEU A 96 6.12 -15.86 -1.47
C LEU A 96 6.25 -15.05 -0.17
N SER A 97 6.42 -13.74 -0.29
CA SER A 97 6.50 -12.83 0.84
C SER A 97 5.40 -11.78 0.75
N CYS A 98 4.72 -11.51 1.86
CA CYS A 98 3.74 -10.45 1.95
C CYS A 98 3.99 -9.67 3.23
N ILE A 99 4.38 -8.41 3.09
CA ILE A 99 4.76 -7.57 4.22
C ILE A 99 3.95 -6.29 4.25
N PHE A 100 3.71 -5.80 5.44
CA PHE A 100 3.13 -4.49 5.70
C PHE A 100 4.17 -3.60 6.38
N VAL A 101 4.42 -2.43 5.80
CA VAL A 101 5.35 -1.44 6.33
C VAL A 101 4.57 -0.20 6.78
N ASP A 102 4.86 0.23 8.01
CA ASP A 102 4.21 1.34 8.69
C ASP A 102 5.24 2.24 9.34
N SER A 103 5.33 3.51 8.92
CA SER A 103 6.27 4.49 9.47
C SER A 103 5.94 4.97 10.89
N LEU A 104 4.71 4.72 11.38
CA LEU A 104 4.27 4.96 12.76
C LEU A 104 3.74 3.68 13.41
N PRO A 105 4.61 2.69 13.68
CA PRO A 105 4.24 1.36 14.14
C PRO A 105 3.94 1.32 15.65
N SER A 106 3.27 2.34 16.20
CA SER A 106 2.87 2.36 17.61
C SER A 106 1.86 1.26 17.95
N VAL A 107 1.13 0.79 16.93
CA VAL A 107 0.13 -0.27 16.96
C VAL A 107 0.10 -0.99 15.61
N ASN A 108 -0.39 -2.24 15.56
CA ASN A 108 -0.60 -2.93 14.29
C ASN A 108 -1.85 -2.38 13.59
N ARG A 109 -1.71 -1.35 12.75
CA ARG A 109 -2.83 -0.68 12.08
C ARG A 109 -3.68 -1.57 11.16
N LEU A 110 -3.19 -2.75 10.77
CA LEU A 110 -3.99 -3.71 10.01
C LEU A 110 -5.07 -4.40 10.86
N THR A 111 -4.83 -4.57 12.16
CA THR A 111 -5.68 -5.37 13.05
C THR A 111 -6.15 -4.62 14.30
N ASP A 112 -5.57 -3.46 14.60
CA ASP A 112 -5.91 -2.68 15.79
C ASP A 112 -7.17 -1.84 15.57
N VAL A 113 -8.22 -2.19 16.32
CA VAL A 113 -9.54 -1.54 16.30
C VAL A 113 -9.53 -0.09 16.78
N SER A 114 -8.46 0.39 17.41
CA SER A 114 -8.33 1.79 17.85
C SER A 114 -7.88 2.72 16.71
N CYS A 115 -7.43 2.18 15.57
CA CYS A 115 -6.99 2.96 14.41
C CYS A 115 -8.14 3.43 13.50
N GLY A 116 -9.37 3.36 13.97
CA GLY A 116 -10.59 3.68 13.23
C GLY A 116 -11.62 2.56 13.35
N VAL A 117 -12.72 2.67 12.61
CA VAL A 117 -13.52 1.48 12.30
C VAL A 117 -12.57 0.51 11.57
N PHE A 118 -12.86 -0.79 11.46
CA PHE A 118 -12.12 -1.78 10.65
C PHE A 118 -11.12 -2.70 11.34
N ASP A 119 -11.07 -3.87 10.73
CA ASP A 119 -11.41 -5.22 11.19
C ASP A 119 -10.71 -6.17 10.19
N GLN A 120 -10.73 -7.47 10.44
CA GLN A 120 -10.32 -8.55 9.54
C GLN A 120 -10.68 -8.30 8.06
N ARG A 121 -11.80 -7.61 7.77
CA ARG A 121 -12.22 -7.20 6.42
C ARG A 121 -11.18 -6.42 5.61
N ARG A 122 -10.34 -5.58 6.24
CA ARG A 122 -9.26 -4.86 5.54
C ARG A 122 -8.21 -5.84 5.04
N VAL A 123 -7.78 -6.72 5.93
CA VAL A 123 -6.86 -7.80 5.62
C VAL A 123 -7.46 -8.68 4.52
N ASP A 124 -8.75 -9.01 4.62
CA ASP A 124 -9.45 -9.81 3.61
C ASP A 124 -9.51 -9.10 2.25
N LEU A 125 -9.77 -7.79 2.21
CA LEU A 125 -9.77 -7.02 0.96
C LEU A 125 -8.39 -7.00 0.31
N ILE A 126 -7.33 -6.77 1.10
CA ILE A 126 -5.94 -6.80 0.61
C ILE A 126 -5.61 -8.18 0.06
N LYS A 127 -5.94 -9.25 0.80
CA LYS A 127 -5.68 -10.62 0.34
C LYS A 127 -6.49 -10.97 -0.91
N ARG A 128 -7.75 -10.54 -1.01
CA ARG A 128 -8.57 -10.72 -2.22
C ARG A 128 -7.95 -10.03 -3.43
N CYS A 129 -7.51 -8.78 -3.26
CA CYS A 129 -6.77 -8.06 -4.30
C CYS A 129 -5.55 -8.84 -4.79
N ILE A 130 -4.75 -9.37 -3.87
CA ILE A 130 -3.59 -10.19 -4.21
C ILE A 130 -4.03 -11.47 -4.97
N CYS A 131 -5.05 -12.18 -4.50
CA CYS A 131 -5.58 -13.37 -5.18
C CYS A 131 -6.10 -13.07 -6.59
N ASP A 132 -6.89 -12.01 -6.76
CA ASP A 132 -7.49 -11.63 -8.04
C ASP A 132 -6.40 -11.30 -9.08
N LEU A 133 -5.33 -10.62 -8.65
CA LEU A 133 -4.20 -10.29 -9.50
C LEU A 133 -3.24 -11.49 -9.68
N THR A 134 -3.34 -12.53 -8.87
CA THR A 134 -2.42 -13.68 -8.84
C THR A 134 -3.15 -15.00 -9.08
N PRO A 135 -3.37 -15.38 -10.35
CA PRO A 135 -4.06 -16.63 -10.67
C PRO A 135 -3.45 -17.85 -9.97
N GLY A 136 -4.29 -18.66 -9.34
CA GLY A 136 -3.90 -19.88 -8.63
C GLY A 136 -3.42 -19.68 -7.18
N LEU A 137 -3.34 -18.44 -6.69
CA LEU A 137 -3.05 -18.16 -5.29
C LEU A 137 -4.33 -18.16 -4.46
N PHE A 138 -4.34 -18.95 -3.38
CA PHE A 138 -5.46 -19.00 -2.44
C PHE A 138 -5.24 -18.06 -1.25
N ILE A 139 -6.33 -17.50 -0.73
CA ILE A 139 -6.32 -16.51 0.36
C ILE A 139 -5.59 -16.99 1.62
N ASP A 140 -5.70 -18.28 1.93
CA ASP A 140 -5.08 -18.91 3.10
C ASP A 140 -3.56 -19.00 2.99
N ASN A 141 -3.01 -18.92 1.77
CA ASN A 141 -1.58 -18.92 1.51
C ASN A 141 -0.95 -17.53 1.64
N ILE A 142 -1.75 -16.50 1.90
CA ILE A 142 -1.26 -15.12 2.06
C ILE A 142 -1.18 -14.81 3.55
N ASN A 143 0.04 -14.67 4.06
CA ASN A 143 0.30 -14.21 5.42
C ASN A 143 0.95 -12.82 5.38
N ILE A 144 0.20 -11.77 5.74
CA ILE A 144 0.71 -10.39 5.76
C ILE A 144 1.49 -10.19 7.07
N GLN A 145 2.81 -10.12 6.96
CA GLN A 145 3.70 -9.90 8.10
C GLN A 145 3.92 -8.41 8.32
N VAL A 146 3.71 -7.91 9.54
CA VAL A 146 4.09 -6.54 9.88
C VAL A 146 5.60 -6.48 9.98
N LEU A 147 6.22 -5.60 9.19
CA LEU A 147 7.67 -5.43 9.21
C LEU A 147 8.11 -4.96 10.61
N PRO A 148 9.11 -5.60 11.25
CA PRO A 148 9.56 -5.19 12.57
C PRO A 148 10.22 -3.81 12.56
N ARG A 149 10.01 -3.03 13.63
CA ARG A 149 10.59 -1.67 13.83
C ARG A 149 12.11 -1.61 13.67
N SER A 150 12.81 -2.72 13.92
CA SER A 150 14.27 -2.81 13.77
C SER A 150 14.75 -2.87 12.31
N GLN A 151 13.85 -3.04 11.34
CA GLN A 151 14.20 -3.25 9.93
C GLN A 151 13.96 -2.03 9.04
N PHE A 152 13.42 -0.93 9.58
CA PHE A 152 13.18 0.31 8.82
C PHE A 152 13.32 1.56 9.70
N THR A 153 13.42 2.72 9.07
CA THR A 153 13.48 4.00 9.78
C THR A 153 12.08 4.53 10.00
N GLU A 154 11.65 4.70 11.25
CA GLU A 154 10.37 5.30 11.60
C GLU A 154 10.33 6.80 11.29
N GLN A 155 9.14 7.30 10.96
CA GLN A 155 8.94 8.74 10.96
C GLN A 155 8.93 9.28 12.39
N ARG A 156 9.37 10.53 12.55
CA ARG A 156 9.47 11.19 13.86
C ARG A 156 8.43 12.30 14.04
N ASP A 157 7.52 12.42 13.08
CA ASP A 157 6.47 13.43 13.00
C ASP A 157 5.12 12.75 12.73
N GLY A 158 4.06 13.55 12.62
CA GLY A 158 2.71 13.07 12.36
C GLY A 158 2.24 13.23 10.92
N ILE A 159 3.13 13.58 9.97
CA ILE A 159 2.71 14.14 8.66
C ILE A 159 3.37 13.46 7.46
N ASN A 160 4.55 12.85 7.64
CA ASN A 160 5.38 12.41 6.53
C ASN A 160 5.11 10.97 6.05
N CYS A 161 4.08 10.30 6.54
CA CYS A 161 3.79 8.90 6.23
C CYS A 161 3.73 8.60 4.71
N GLY A 162 3.20 9.52 3.90
CA GLY A 162 3.20 9.37 2.44
C GLY A 162 4.61 9.40 1.83
N PHE A 163 5.53 10.22 2.34
CA PHE A 163 6.93 10.21 1.93
C PHE A 163 7.63 8.93 2.35
N TYR A 164 7.35 8.42 3.55
CA TYR A 164 7.92 7.15 4.00
C TYR A 164 7.43 5.96 3.18
N VAL A 165 6.15 5.93 2.75
CA VAL A 165 5.67 4.93 1.79
C VAL A 165 6.47 4.99 0.48
N CYS A 166 6.75 6.19 -0.02
CA CYS A 166 7.59 6.36 -1.20
C CYS A 166 9.02 5.83 -0.97
N LEU A 167 9.65 6.18 0.15
CA LEU A 167 11.00 5.70 0.49
C LEU A 167 11.07 4.18 0.69
N TYR A 168 10.11 3.59 1.42
CA TYR A 168 10.10 2.15 1.65
C TYR A 168 9.88 1.37 0.37
N SER A 169 9.08 1.89 -0.56
CA SER A 169 8.87 1.22 -1.84
C SER A 169 10.17 1.06 -2.63
N GLU A 170 11.14 1.97 -2.50
CA GLU A 170 12.44 1.85 -3.15
C GLU A 170 13.25 0.66 -2.66
N LEU A 171 13.10 0.23 -1.41
CA LEU A 171 13.84 -0.89 -0.83
C LEU A 171 13.60 -2.22 -1.55
N PHE A 172 12.51 -2.32 -2.31
CA PHE A 172 12.12 -3.53 -3.06
C PHE A 172 12.58 -3.50 -4.52
N PHE A 173 13.30 -2.45 -4.94
CA PHE A 173 13.72 -2.25 -6.33
C PHE A 173 15.25 -2.04 -6.49
N VAL A 174 16.03 -2.17 -5.40
CA VAL A 174 17.50 -2.09 -5.41
C VAL A 174 18.13 -3.43 -5.75
#